data_AF-A0A0A1H5R3-F1
#
_entry.id   AF-A0A0A1H5R3-F1
#
_cell.length_a   1.000
_cell.length_b   1.000
_cell.length_c   1.000
_cell.angle_alpha   90.00
_cell.angle_beta   90.00
_cell.angle_gamma   90.00
#
_symmetry.space_group_name_H-M   'P 1'
#
loop_
_entity.id
_entity.type
_entity.pdbx_description
1 polymer ?
#
loop_
_entity_poly.entity_id
_entity_poly.type
_entity_poly.pdbx_seq_one_letter_code
_entity_poly.pdbx_strand_id
1 'polypeptide(L)'
;MSKSEVETISGRGDGFMVGAALLIALAGVVGFTVAADRPLVLRLAMLFGGLAVGVGVAWFSGPGKRFAAFSQDSYDEVRKVTWPTRDETLKTTGAVFAFVVAMALFLFAVDKIVEWGLYDLILGWKR
;
A
#
# COMPACT_ATOMS: atom_id res chain seq x y z
N MET A 1 -31.86 5.07 -8.14
CA MET A 1 -30.97 5.47 -7.03
C MET A 1 -31.44 4.73 -5.78
N SER A 2 -31.09 3.44 -5.70
CA SER A 2 -31.45 2.59 -4.56
C SER A 2 -30.45 2.87 -3.45
N LYS A 3 -30.91 3.37 -2.31
CA LYS A 3 -30.11 3.39 -1.08
C LYS A 3 -29.78 1.94 -0.78
N SER A 4 -28.54 1.54 -1.03
CA SER A 4 -27.95 0.37 -0.39
C SER A 4 -27.94 0.66 1.10
N GLU A 5 -28.99 0.24 1.78
CA GLU A 5 -28.96 -0.05 3.20
C GLU A 5 -27.74 -0.95 3.40
N VAL A 6 -26.64 -0.37 3.87
CA VAL A 6 -25.49 -1.13 4.31
C VAL A 6 -26.00 -1.84 5.55
N GLU A 7 -26.54 -3.03 5.34
CA GLU A 7 -26.88 -3.97 6.40
C GLU A 7 -25.56 -4.31 7.06
N THR A 8 -25.17 -3.51 8.06
CA THR A 8 -24.04 -3.80 8.94
C THR A 8 -24.46 -4.96 9.81
N ILE A 9 -24.53 -6.15 9.22
CA ILE A 9 -24.55 -7.41 9.95
C ILE A 9 -23.12 -7.58 10.50
N SER A 10 -22.68 -6.68 11.38
CA SER A 10 -21.71 -7.01 12.39
C SER A 10 -22.53 -7.50 13.57
N GLY A 11 -22.75 -8.81 13.63
CA GLY A 11 -23.25 -9.39 14.87
C GLY A 11 -22.28 -8.95 15.97
N ARG A 12 -22.80 -8.46 17.11
CA ARG A 12 -21.94 -8.01 18.23
C ARG A 12 -20.87 -9.05 18.60
N GLY A 13 -21.15 -10.34 18.36
CA GLY A 13 -20.20 -11.46 18.46
C GLY A 13 -19.02 -11.45 17.48
N ASP A 14 -19.20 -11.01 16.24
CA ASP A 14 -18.14 -10.96 15.22
C ASP A 14 -17.02 -9.97 15.59
N GLY A 15 -17.42 -8.80 16.12
CA GLY A 15 -16.48 -7.80 16.62
C GLY A 15 -15.68 -8.32 17.82
N PHE A 16 -16.30 -9.12 18.69
CA PHE A 16 -15.59 -9.77 19.80
C PHE A 16 -14.59 -10.82 19.34
N MET A 17 -14.91 -11.63 18.33
CA MET A 17 -13.98 -12.64 17.81
C MET A 17 -12.74 -12.00 17.15
N VAL A 18 -12.92 -10.91 16.40
CA VAL A 18 -11.81 -10.16 15.81
C VAL A 18 -11.00 -9.44 16.89
N GLY A 19 -11.66 -8.85 17.89
CA GLY A 19 -10.98 -8.27 19.05
C GLY A 19 -10.15 -9.31 19.82
N ALA A 20 -10.69 -10.51 20.04
CA ALA A 20 -9.97 -11.62 20.66
C ALA A 20 -8.78 -12.08 19.80
N ALA A 21 -8.93 -12.19 18.48
CA ALA A 21 -7.85 -12.53 17.56
C ALA A 21 -6.69 -11.52 17.63
N LEU A 22 -7.00 -10.22 17.67
CA LEU A 22 -6.02 -9.14 17.86
C LEU A 22 -5.30 -9.26 19.21
N LEU A 23 -6.04 -9.50 20.29
CA LEU A 23 -5.45 -9.68 21.61
C LEU A 23 -4.52 -10.90 21.68
N ILE A 24 -4.89 -12.01 21.04
CA ILE A 24 -4.06 -13.22 20.95
C ILE A 24 -2.78 -12.95 20.15
N ALA A 25 -2.87 -12.24 19.03
CA ALA A 25 -1.70 -11.85 18.24
C ALA A 25 -0.75 -10.93 19.04
N LEU A 26 -1.31 -9.92 19.74
CA LEU A 26 -0.55 -9.04 20.62
C LEU A 26 0.08 -9.80 21.79
N ALA A 27 -0.63 -10.77 22.38
CA ALA A 27 -0.09 -11.63 23.41
C ALA A 27 1.10 -12.47 22.90
N GLY A 28 1.09 -12.91 21.64
CA GLY A 28 2.24 -13.56 20.99
C GLY A 28 3.46 -12.63 20.87
N VAL A 29 3.24 -11.36 20.52
CA VAL A 29 4.29 -10.32 20.45
C VAL A 29 4.84 -10.01 21.85
N VAL A 30 3.98 -9.88 22.86
CA VAL A 30 4.39 -9.68 24.26
C VAL A 30 5.12 -10.91 24.79
N GLY A 31 4.68 -12.12 24.44
CA GLY A 31 5.38 -13.36 24.77
C GLY A 31 6.81 -13.38 24.23
N PHE A 32 7.02 -12.85 23.02
CA PHE A 32 8.35 -12.71 22.42
C PHE A 32 9.24 -11.71 23.19
N THR A 33 8.69 -10.60 23.71
CA THR A 33 9.50 -9.61 24.44
C THR A 33 9.83 -10.06 25.87
N VAL A 34 8.90 -10.72 26.55
CA VAL A 34 9.14 -11.27 27.91
C VAL A 34 10.06 -12.48 27.87
N ALA A 35 10.02 -13.28 26.79
CA ALA A 35 10.94 -14.41 26.60
C ALA A 35 12.31 -14.00 26.03
N ALA A 36 12.75 -12.75 26.24
CA ALA A 36 14.05 -12.25 25.78
C ALA A 36 15.24 -13.06 26.34
N ASP A 37 15.13 -13.51 27.60
CA ASP A 37 16.17 -14.31 28.29
C ASP A 37 16.11 -15.82 27.98
N ARG A 38 15.18 -16.26 27.12
CA ARG A 38 14.96 -17.67 26.77
C ARG A 38 15.62 -18.01 25.42
N PRO A 39 15.89 -19.30 25.13
CA PRO A 39 16.44 -19.70 23.84
C PRO A 39 15.58 -19.21 22.67
N LEU A 40 16.23 -18.77 21.58
CA LEU A 40 15.62 -18.15 20.41
C LEU A 40 14.42 -18.93 19.86
N VAL A 41 14.52 -20.26 19.86
CA VAL A 41 13.47 -21.17 19.36
C VAL A 41 12.16 -20.97 20.12
N LEU A 42 12.21 -20.85 21.45
CA LEU A 42 11.01 -20.66 22.26
C LEU A 42 10.38 -19.28 22.02
N ARG A 43 11.21 -18.26 21.81
CA ARG A 43 10.78 -16.89 21.51
C ARG A 43 10.02 -16.83 20.18
N LEU A 44 10.59 -17.45 19.14
CA LEU A 44 9.95 -17.54 17.82
C LEU A 44 8.69 -18.40 17.89
N ALA A 45 8.69 -19.50 18.65
CA ALA A 45 7.51 -20.34 18.82
C ALA A 45 6.34 -19.58 19.47
N MET A 46 6.60 -18.71 20.45
CA MET A 46 5.56 -17.86 21.06
C MET A 46 5.00 -16.83 20.08
N LEU A 47 5.87 -16.17 19.30
CA LEU A 47 5.45 -15.19 18.30
C LEU A 47 4.62 -15.83 17.18
N PHE A 48 5.19 -16.84 16.52
CA PHE A 48 4.52 -17.51 15.40
C PHE A 48 3.31 -18.31 15.87
N GLY A 49 3.36 -18.93 17.06
CA GLY A 49 2.22 -19.61 17.66
C GLY A 49 1.06 -18.65 17.95
N GLY A 50 1.34 -17.54 18.63
CA GLY A 50 0.32 -16.51 18.91
C GLY A 50 -0.26 -15.90 17.63
N LEU A 51 0.59 -15.60 16.65
CA LEU A 51 0.15 -15.10 15.35
C LEU A 51 -0.71 -16.14 14.60
N ALA A 52 -0.28 -17.40 14.56
CA ALA A 52 -1.01 -18.47 13.88
C ALA A 52 -2.39 -18.70 14.51
N VAL A 53 -2.49 -18.71 15.85
CA VAL A 53 -3.78 -18.83 16.55
C VAL A 53 -4.64 -17.60 16.30
N GLY A 54 -4.08 -16.38 16.37
CA GLY A 54 -4.81 -15.15 16.06
C GLY A 54 -5.37 -15.14 14.63
N VAL A 55 -4.56 -15.52 13.65
CA VAL A 55 -4.98 -15.66 12.24
C VAL A 55 -6.05 -16.74 12.11
N GLY A 56 -5.92 -17.89 12.78
CA GLY A 56 -6.94 -18.93 12.77
C GLY A 56 -8.30 -18.42 13.28
N VAL A 57 -8.31 -17.76 14.43
CA VAL A 57 -9.54 -17.17 15.01
C VAL A 57 -10.13 -16.11 14.08
N ALA A 58 -9.28 -15.24 13.50
CA ALA A 58 -9.72 -14.25 12.54
C ALA A 58 -10.33 -14.88 11.28
N TRP A 59 -9.74 -15.96 10.76
CA TRP A 59 -10.20 -16.63 9.53
C TRP A 59 -11.59 -17.27 9.69
N PHE A 60 -11.88 -17.85 10.86
CA PHE A 60 -13.18 -18.44 11.13
C PHE A 60 -14.26 -17.42 11.55
N SER A 61 -13.90 -16.16 11.82
CA SER A 61 -14.85 -15.09 12.14
C SER A 61 -15.69 -14.65 10.94
N GLY A 62 -16.86 -14.05 11.18
CA GLY A 62 -17.72 -13.50 10.12
C GLY A 62 -16.97 -12.56 9.16
N PRO A 63 -16.20 -11.57 9.67
CA PRO A 63 -15.39 -10.68 8.83
C PRO A 63 -14.27 -11.41 8.06
N GLY A 64 -13.64 -12.44 8.64
CA GLY A 64 -12.59 -13.22 7.97
C GLY A 64 -13.10 -13.97 6.74
N LYS A 65 -14.28 -14.60 6.84
CA LYS A 65 -14.93 -15.27 5.71
C LYS A 65 -15.33 -14.28 4.60
N ARG A 66 -15.81 -13.09 4.98
CA ARG A 66 -16.13 -12.02 4.02
C ARG A 66 -14.88 -11.52 3.29
N PHE A 67 -13.77 -11.35 4.00
CA PHE A 67 -12.49 -10.98 3.40
C PHE A 67 -11.98 -12.06 2.42
N ALA A 68 -12.12 -13.34 2.77
CA ALA A 68 -11.75 -14.44 1.88
C ALA A 68 -12.59 -14.46 0.60
N ALA A 69 -13.91 -14.29 0.71
CA ALA A 69 -14.80 -14.17 -0.44
C ALA A 69 -14.45 -12.94 -1.31
N PHE A 70 -14.27 -11.77 -0.69
CA PHE A 70 -13.86 -10.55 -1.38
C PHE A 70 -12.51 -10.69 -2.11
N SER A 71 -11.56 -11.44 -1.53
CA SER A 71 -10.26 -11.70 -2.15
C SER A 71 -10.39 -12.58 -3.40
N GLN A 72 -11.29 -13.56 -3.37
CA GLN A 72 -11.62 -14.38 -4.55
C GLN A 72 -12.27 -13.52 -5.64
N ASP A 73 -13.29 -12.74 -5.28
CA ASP A 73 -13.97 -11.83 -6.21
C ASP A 73 -12.99 -10.82 -6.84
N SER A 74 -12.08 -10.27 -6.05
CA SER A 74 -11.04 -9.34 -6.51
C SER A 74 -10.07 -10.01 -7.49
N TYR A 75 -9.69 -11.27 -7.24
CA TYR A 75 -8.80 -12.02 -8.13
C TYR A 75 -9.49 -12.34 -9.46
N ASP A 76 -10.76 -12.72 -9.42
CA ASP A 76 -11.55 -12.97 -10.62
C ASP A 76 -11.79 -11.70 -11.44
N GLU A 77 -11.87 -10.53 -10.81
CA GLU A 77 -11.93 -9.25 -11.51
C GLU A 77 -10.59 -8.86 -12.12
N VAL A 78 -9.48 -9.06 -11.40
CA VAL A 78 -8.12 -8.85 -11.94
C VAL A 78 -7.87 -9.74 -13.16
N ARG A 79 -8.44 -10.94 -13.21
CA ARG A 79 -8.36 -11.83 -14.38
C ARG A 79 -9.08 -11.28 -15.61
N LYS A 80 -10.07 -10.41 -15.44
CA LYS A 80 -10.75 -9.73 -16.56
C LYS A 80 -9.94 -8.55 -17.10
N VAL A 81 -8.90 -8.10 -16.39
CA VAL A 81 -8.01 -7.03 -16.85
C VAL A 81 -7.16 -7.55 -18.00
N THR A 82 -7.47 -7.10 -19.20
CA THR A 82 -6.62 -7.27 -20.36
C THR A 82 -5.42 -6.34 -20.24
N TRP A 83 -4.27 -6.89 -19.87
CA TRP A 83 -3.04 -6.11 -19.78
C TRP A 83 -2.68 -5.50 -21.15
N PRO A 84 -2.28 -4.22 -21.18
CA PRO A 84 -1.93 -3.54 -22.43
C PRO A 84 -0.79 -4.28 -23.12
N THR A 85 -0.81 -4.23 -24.45
CA THR A 85 0.29 -4.80 -25.23
C THR A 85 1.59 -4.00 -24.98
N ARG A 86 2.75 -4.59 -25.30
CA ARG A 86 4.04 -3.88 -25.19
C ARG A 86 4.03 -2.59 -26.01
N ASP A 87 3.37 -2.59 -27.15
CA ASP A 87 3.29 -1.44 -28.05
C ASP A 87 2.44 -0.30 -27.46
N GLU A 88 1.31 -0.61 -26.82
CA GLU A 88 0.47 0.39 -26.13
C GLU A 88 1.20 1.00 -24.92
N THR A 89 1.90 0.16 -24.16
CA THR A 89 2.70 0.60 -23.02
C THR A 89 3.81 1.54 -23.47
N LEU A 90 4.58 1.15 -24.50
CA LEU A 90 5.65 1.95 -25.06
C LEU A 90 5.14 3.27 -25.66
N LYS A 91 3.97 3.27 -26.30
CA LYS A 91 3.35 4.49 -26.84
C LYS A 91 3.00 5.47 -25.73
N THR A 92 2.44 4.98 -24.63
CA THR A 92 2.05 5.82 -23.49
C THR A 92 3.29 6.35 -22.76
N THR A 93 4.27 5.50 -22.49
CA THR A 93 5.56 5.90 -21.90
C THR A 93 6.30 6.88 -22.80
N GLY A 94 6.35 6.64 -24.10
CA GLY A 94 6.99 7.53 -25.07
C GLY A 94 6.35 8.92 -25.12
N ALA A 95 5.02 9.00 -25.03
CA ALA A 95 4.31 10.28 -24.94
C ALA A 95 4.70 11.07 -23.68
N VAL A 96 4.78 10.40 -22.52
CA VAL A 96 5.24 11.03 -21.26
C VAL A 96 6.69 11.48 -21.38
N PHE A 97 7.57 10.66 -21.96
CA PHE A 97 8.98 11.03 -22.18
C PHE A 97 9.12 12.26 -23.08
N ALA A 98 8.37 12.32 -24.19
CA ALA A 98 8.37 13.47 -25.08
C ALA A 98 7.93 14.75 -24.35
N PHE A 99 6.88 14.65 -23.53
CA PHE A 99 6.41 15.75 -22.69
C PHE A 99 7.48 16.23 -21.69
N VAL A 100 8.13 15.29 -20.98
CA VAL A 100 9.19 15.62 -20.02
C VAL A 100 10.39 16.28 -20.70
N VAL A 101 10.82 15.79 -21.87
CA VAL A 101 11.90 16.40 -22.64
C VAL A 101 11.53 17.82 -23.09
N ALA A 102 10.30 18.03 -23.56
CA ALA A 102 9.83 19.36 -23.95
C ALA A 102 9.84 20.33 -22.76
N MET A 103 9.38 19.90 -21.58
CA MET A 103 9.42 20.70 -20.35
C MET A 103 10.85 20.98 -19.89
N ALA A 104 11.74 19.99 -19.96
CA ALA A 104 13.14 20.17 -19.61
C ALA A 104 13.82 21.21 -20.52
N LEU A 105 13.58 21.17 -21.82
CA LEU A 105 14.10 22.16 -22.78
C LEU A 105 13.50 23.55 -22.54
N PHE A 106 12.20 23.62 -22.25
CA PHE A 106 11.54 24.89 -21.93
C PHE A 106 12.13 25.53 -20.67
N LEU A 107 12.24 24.76 -19.57
CA LEU A 107 12.83 25.25 -18.33
C LEU A 107 14.29 25.64 -18.52
N PHE A 108 15.08 24.83 -19.24
CA PHE A 108 16.46 25.17 -19.57
C PHE A 108 16.57 26.51 -20.33
N ALA A 109 15.68 26.76 -21.29
CA ALA A 109 15.66 28.04 -22.01
C ALA A 109 15.30 29.21 -21.09
N VAL A 110 14.29 29.05 -20.22
CA VAL A 110 13.91 30.06 -19.24
C VAL A 110 15.07 30.34 -18.29
N ASP A 111 15.73 29.31 -17.76
CA ASP A 111 16.88 29.45 -16.87
C ASP A 111 18.00 30.23 -17.56
N LYS A 112 18.27 29.99 -18.85
CA LYS A 112 19.26 30.73 -19.63
C LYS A 112 18.88 32.19 -19.85
N ILE A 113 17.60 32.46 -20.09
CA ILE A 113 17.10 33.84 -20.25
C ILE A 113 17.18 34.59 -18.93
N VAL A 114 16.82 33.94 -17.82
CA VAL A 114 16.92 34.51 -16.47
C VAL A 114 18.38 34.72 -16.09
N GLU A 115 19.26 33.75 -16.38
CA GLU A 115 20.71 33.86 -16.21
C GLU A 115 21.26 35.08 -16.95
N TRP A 116 20.95 35.20 -18.24
CA TRP A 116 21.38 36.33 -19.05
C TRP A 116 20.82 37.65 -18.54
N GLY A 117 19.52 37.73 -18.31
CA GLY A 117 18.85 38.94 -17.83
C GLY A 117 19.32 39.38 -16.45
N LEU A 118 19.50 38.46 -15.52
CA LEU A 118 19.96 38.77 -14.16
C LEU A 118 21.44 39.19 -14.15
N TYR A 119 22.31 38.45 -14.86
CA TYR A 119 23.74 38.75 -14.87
C TYR A 119 24.09 40.03 -15.66
N ASP A 120 23.48 40.24 -16.82
CA ASP A 120 23.80 41.41 -17.66
C ASP A 120 23.06 42.68 -17.23
N LEU A 121 21.80 42.59 -16.76
CA LEU A 121 20.99 43.79 -16.44
C LEU A 121 21.14 44.24 -14.98
N ILE A 122 21.13 43.31 -14.02
CA ILE A 122 21.10 43.64 -12.59
C ILE A 122 22.50 43.61 -11.98
N LEU A 123 23.29 42.59 -12.29
CA LEU A 123 24.62 42.45 -11.68
C LEU A 123 25.69 43.29 -12.38
N GLY A 124 25.49 43.71 -13.64
CA GLY A 124 26.37 44.67 -14.34
C GLY A 124 27.85 44.31 -14.29
N TRP A 125 28.17 43.03 -14.05
CA TRP A 125 29.50 42.57 -13.67
C TRP A 125 29.93 41.48 -14.65
N LYS A 126 30.20 41.90 -15.87
CA LYS A 126 31.17 41.19 -16.70
C LYS A 126 32.05 42.20 -17.41
N ARG A 127 33.12 42.60 -16.71
CA ARG A 127 34.44 42.56 -17.33
C ARG A 127 34.87 41.10 -17.41
#